data_AF-A0A059G0M0-F1
#
_entry.id   AF-A0A059G0M0-F1
#
_cell.length_a   1.000
_cell.length_b   1.000
_cell.length_c   1.000
_cell.angle_alpha   90.00
_cell.angle_beta   90.00
_cell.angle_gamma   90.00
#
_symmetry.space_group_name_H-M   'P 1'
#
loop_
_entity.id
_entity.type
_entity.pdbx_description
1 polymer ?
#
loop_
_entity_poly.entity_id
_entity_poly.type
_entity_poly.pdbx_seq_one_letter_code
_entity_poly.pdbx_strand_id
1 'polypeptide(L)'
;MLRVALFSCFLAVGACAATAAPSGPAPAQMAPAQMVPQGMSFQADCAGPAEANCMLEAAWQAASLLPADKQTRLKPAFAETTRGLKDEMLASKWQMRLGKTPVREPAPDFAREQAEGAIAAYGWEGFFQKARLGEAPLNMGRPEIMGAAIELAPNPMERLRLIDMMFSFAGVPKPGTIGQFSQDDFERASFSHVLAEQMMKDCKLDEFDRARDRTAAPESIRYELWRARITGGAGKLAPQIRQGDGSDDTTFVRHVLEGYGPILKRGYCAG
;
A
#
# COMPACT_ATOMS: atom_id res chain seq x y z
N MET A 1 -35.95 47.23 -8.77
CA MET A 1 -36.91 46.88 -7.69
C MET A 1 -36.12 46.65 -6.40
N LEU A 2 -36.70 47.08 -5.28
CA LEU A 2 -36.10 47.54 -4.03
C LEU A 2 -35.27 46.50 -3.23
N ARG A 3 -34.21 47.01 -2.57
CA ARG A 3 -33.59 46.48 -1.34
C ARG A 3 -34.61 46.50 -0.18
N VAL A 4 -34.38 45.71 0.88
CA VAL A 4 -34.27 46.14 2.31
C VAL A 4 -34.40 44.95 3.26
N ALA A 5 -33.56 44.98 4.30
CA ALA A 5 -33.49 44.06 5.44
C ALA A 5 -34.52 44.37 6.54
N LEU A 6 -34.81 43.40 7.41
CA LEU A 6 -35.42 43.53 8.74
C LEU A 6 -34.88 42.34 9.58
N PHE A 7 -34.00 42.49 10.59
CA PHE A 7 -34.10 43.11 11.93
C PHE A 7 -35.19 42.53 12.87
N SER A 8 -34.69 41.72 13.82
CA SER A 8 -34.97 41.68 15.28
C SER A 8 -36.35 41.44 15.89
N CYS A 9 -36.38 40.53 16.87
CA CYS A 9 -37.01 40.66 18.20
C CYS A 9 -36.03 39.99 19.22
N PHE A 10 -35.43 40.65 20.23
CA PHE A 10 -35.99 41.18 21.51
C PHE A 10 -36.81 40.09 22.24
N LEU A 11 -36.67 39.69 23.52
CA LEU A 11 -36.17 40.15 24.84
C LEU A 11 -36.36 38.91 25.78
N ALA A 12 -35.91 38.76 27.02
CA ALA A 12 -34.95 39.38 27.92
C ALA A 12 -35.11 38.71 29.31
N VAL A 13 -34.19 39.06 30.22
CA VAL A 13 -34.31 39.05 31.70
C VAL A 13 -34.21 37.67 32.36
N GLY A 14 -33.38 37.43 33.38
CA GLY A 14 -32.53 38.30 34.17
C GLY A 14 -31.89 37.49 35.29
N ALA A 15 -30.75 37.97 35.79
CA ALA A 15 -30.02 37.41 36.91
C ALA A 15 -30.58 37.90 38.25
N CYS A 16 -30.46 37.09 39.30
CA CYS A 16 -30.22 37.55 40.68
C CYS A 16 -29.50 36.46 41.49
N ALA A 17 -28.38 36.88 42.11
CA ALA A 17 -27.67 36.21 43.21
C ALA A 17 -28.56 36.21 44.50
N ALA A 18 -28.28 35.54 45.62
CA ALA A 18 -27.02 35.27 46.30
C ALA A 18 -27.20 34.30 47.51
N THR A 19 -26.09 33.65 47.88
CA THR A 19 -25.61 33.28 49.25
C THR A 19 -26.44 32.41 50.21
N ALA A 20 -25.89 31.24 50.56
CA ALA A 20 -25.49 30.88 51.93
C ALA A 20 -24.72 29.54 51.99
N ALA A 21 -23.55 29.54 52.62
CA ALA A 21 -22.90 28.39 53.29
C ALA A 21 -22.96 28.70 54.82
N PRO A 22 -22.59 27.81 55.79
CA PRO A 22 -21.76 26.60 55.67
C PRO A 22 -22.18 25.41 56.57
N SER A 23 -21.59 24.23 56.37
CA SER A 23 -21.18 23.27 57.43
C SER A 23 -20.63 21.97 56.82
N GLY A 24 -19.37 21.65 57.09
CA GLY A 24 -18.80 20.30 56.85
C GLY A 24 -19.29 19.30 57.92
N PRO A 25 -19.12 17.98 57.69
CA PRO A 25 -17.81 17.37 58.00
C PRO A 25 -17.32 16.26 57.04
N ALA A 26 -16.00 16.03 57.10
CA ALA A 26 -15.17 14.87 56.75
C ALA A 26 -15.14 14.34 55.29
N PRO A 27 -13.93 14.16 54.68
CA PRO A 27 -13.79 13.58 53.35
C PRO A 27 -14.05 12.06 53.38
N ALA A 28 -14.89 11.61 52.46
CA ALA A 28 -15.08 10.20 52.17
C ALA A 28 -13.77 9.57 51.69
N GLN A 29 -13.53 8.38 52.21
CA GLN A 29 -12.41 7.48 51.94
C GLN A 29 -12.12 7.36 50.44
N MET A 30 -10.85 7.54 50.09
CA MET A 30 -10.33 7.22 48.76
C MET A 30 -10.65 5.76 48.46
N ALA A 31 -11.52 5.52 47.48
CA ALA A 31 -11.63 4.23 46.85
C ALA A 31 -10.26 3.85 46.28
N PRO A 32 -9.79 2.60 46.47
CA PRO A 32 -8.57 2.16 45.80
C PRO A 32 -8.79 2.32 44.30
N ALA A 33 -7.87 3.04 43.67
CA ALA A 33 -7.75 3.11 42.22
C ALA A 33 -7.83 1.69 41.69
N GLN A 34 -8.91 1.40 40.96
CA GLN A 34 -9.01 0.19 40.18
C GLN A 34 -7.77 0.17 39.28
N MET A 35 -6.89 -0.79 39.55
CA MET A 35 -5.81 -1.15 38.65
C MET A 35 -6.47 -1.50 37.32
N VAL A 36 -6.48 -0.53 36.40
CA VAL A 36 -6.61 -0.82 34.98
C VAL A 36 -5.47 -1.80 34.69
N PRO A 37 -5.75 -3.02 34.19
CA PRO A 37 -4.67 -3.89 33.79
C PRO A 37 -3.95 -3.16 32.66
N GLN A 38 -2.72 -2.72 32.92
CA GLN A 38 -1.78 -2.30 31.89
C GLN A 38 -1.39 -3.55 31.11
N GLY A 39 -2.30 -3.98 30.25
CA GLY A 39 -2.15 -5.01 29.25
C GLY A 39 -2.26 -4.42 27.86
N MET A 40 -1.78 -3.19 27.64
CA MET A 40 -1.33 -2.84 26.30
C MET A 40 0.01 -3.54 26.12
N SER A 41 -0.03 -4.82 25.72
CA SER A 41 1.13 -5.42 25.09
C SER A 41 1.51 -4.45 23.96
N PHE A 42 2.65 -3.76 24.09
CA PHE A 42 3.32 -3.22 22.93
C PHE A 42 3.47 -4.42 22.00
N GLN A 43 2.61 -4.49 20.98
CA GLN A 43 2.66 -5.55 20.02
C GLN A 43 4.06 -5.44 19.40
N ALA A 44 4.96 -6.34 19.80
CA ALA A 44 6.39 -6.18 19.54
C ALA A 44 6.66 -6.06 18.04
N ASP A 45 7.65 -5.27 17.66
CA ASP A 45 8.11 -5.28 16.28
C ASP A 45 8.57 -6.70 15.87
N CYS A 46 8.74 -6.90 14.57
CA CYS A 46 9.23 -8.15 14.02
C CYS A 46 10.73 -8.10 13.70
N ALA A 47 11.49 -7.21 14.32
CA ALA A 47 12.91 -7.07 14.01
C ALA A 47 13.70 -8.33 14.41
N GLY A 48 14.60 -8.77 13.53
CA GLY A 48 15.57 -9.83 13.83
C GLY A 48 15.46 -11.07 12.94
N PRO A 49 16.14 -12.18 13.32
CA PRO A 49 16.32 -13.36 12.46
C PRO A 49 15.03 -14.05 12.04
N ALA A 50 13.94 -13.89 12.80
CA ALA A 50 12.63 -14.49 12.53
C ALA A 50 11.63 -13.51 11.90
N GLU A 51 12.09 -12.40 11.31
CA GLU A 51 11.22 -11.35 10.75
C GLU A 51 10.19 -11.92 9.78
N ALA A 52 10.59 -12.78 8.84
CA ALA A 52 9.69 -13.37 7.85
C ALA A 52 8.50 -14.11 8.48
N ASN A 53 8.78 -14.94 9.48
CA ASN A 53 7.74 -15.63 10.23
C ASN A 53 6.84 -14.63 10.97
N CYS A 54 7.44 -13.67 11.67
CA CYS A 54 6.69 -12.69 12.46
C CYS A 54 5.80 -11.77 11.60
N MET A 55 6.29 -11.33 10.43
CA MET A 55 5.55 -10.48 9.49
C MET A 55 4.37 -11.23 8.84
N LEU A 56 4.58 -12.49 8.45
CA LEU A 56 3.48 -13.31 7.94
C LEU A 56 2.42 -13.61 9.02
N GLU A 57 2.85 -13.81 10.28
CA GLU A 57 1.92 -13.93 11.41
C GLU A 57 1.18 -12.61 11.68
N ALA A 58 1.85 -11.46 11.58
CA ALA A 58 1.20 -10.15 11.70
C ALA A 58 0.11 -9.97 10.64
N ALA A 59 0.41 -10.31 9.38
CA ALA A 59 -0.57 -10.26 8.30
C ALA A 59 -1.75 -11.23 8.54
N TRP A 60 -1.49 -12.42 9.08
CA TRP A 60 -2.54 -13.40 9.40
C TRP A 60 -3.41 -12.96 10.58
N GLN A 61 -2.83 -12.29 11.57
CA GLN A 61 -3.58 -11.67 12.66
C GLN A 61 -4.51 -10.58 12.12
N ALA A 62 -4.01 -9.72 11.22
CA ALA A 62 -4.83 -8.74 10.53
C ALA A 62 -5.99 -9.40 9.76
N ALA A 63 -5.71 -10.49 9.04
CA ALA A 63 -6.74 -11.26 8.33
C ALA A 63 -7.77 -11.90 9.27
N SER A 64 -7.40 -12.18 10.52
CA SER A 64 -8.29 -12.78 11.53
C SER A 64 -9.25 -11.76 12.16
N LEU A 65 -9.04 -10.46 11.93
CA LEU A 65 -9.99 -9.40 12.29
C LEU A 65 -11.18 -9.33 11.32
N LEU A 66 -11.03 -9.89 10.12
CA LEU A 66 -12.06 -9.89 9.09
C LEU A 66 -13.09 -11.00 9.31
N PRO A 67 -14.31 -10.87 8.74
CA PRO A 67 -15.27 -11.97 8.63
C PRO A 67 -14.65 -13.25 8.05
N ALA A 68 -15.10 -14.42 8.54
CA ALA A 68 -14.50 -15.71 8.22
C ALA A 68 -14.49 -16.07 6.72
N ASP A 69 -15.49 -15.62 5.96
CA ASP A 69 -15.55 -15.78 4.51
C ASP A 69 -14.43 -14.97 3.81
N LYS A 70 -14.19 -13.73 4.25
CA LYS A 70 -13.12 -12.87 3.74
C LYS A 70 -11.73 -13.38 4.11
N GLN A 71 -11.56 -13.84 5.34
CA GLN A 71 -10.34 -14.53 5.77
C GLN A 71 -10.07 -15.77 4.89
N THR A 72 -11.10 -16.55 4.57
CA THR A 72 -10.97 -17.72 3.68
C THR A 72 -10.54 -17.30 2.26
N ARG A 73 -11.09 -16.21 1.73
CA ARG A 73 -10.71 -15.65 0.41
C ARG A 73 -9.29 -15.09 0.35
N LEU A 74 -8.65 -14.87 1.50
CA LEU A 74 -7.25 -14.43 1.58
C LEU A 74 -6.25 -15.58 1.52
N LYS A 75 -6.65 -16.83 1.81
CA LYS A 75 -5.74 -17.99 1.80
C LYS A 75 -4.94 -18.12 0.49
N PRO A 76 -5.51 -17.94 -0.71
CA PRO A 76 -4.73 -18.00 -1.95
C PRO A 76 -3.65 -16.92 -2.05
N ALA A 77 -3.87 -15.73 -1.47
CA ALA A 77 -2.87 -14.66 -1.46
C ALA A 77 -1.70 -14.99 -0.51
N PHE A 78 -2.00 -15.58 0.66
CA PHE A 78 -0.96 -16.12 1.54
C PHE A 78 -0.17 -17.25 0.85
N ALA A 79 -0.88 -18.15 0.17
CA ALA A 79 -0.25 -19.25 -0.55
C ALA A 79 0.69 -18.74 -1.64
N GLU A 80 0.28 -17.72 -2.40
CA GLU A 80 1.12 -17.09 -3.43
C GLU A 80 2.33 -16.37 -2.83
N THR A 81 2.15 -15.67 -1.71
CA THR A 81 3.22 -14.93 -1.05
C THR A 81 4.27 -15.86 -0.44
N THR A 82 3.83 -17.02 0.04
CA THR A 82 4.70 -18.03 0.67
C THR A 82 5.27 -19.04 -0.33
N ARG A 83 4.77 -19.04 -1.58
CA ARG A 83 5.31 -19.81 -2.71
C ARG A 83 6.69 -19.25 -3.07
N GLY A 84 7.75 -19.93 -2.62
CA GLY A 84 9.14 -19.52 -2.85
C GLY A 84 9.88 -19.02 -1.61
N LEU A 85 9.31 -19.19 -0.41
CA LEU A 85 10.07 -19.08 0.83
C LEU A 85 11.30 -20.00 0.77
N LYS A 86 12.48 -19.45 1.05
CA LYS A 86 13.75 -20.20 1.12
C LYS A 86 13.91 -20.99 2.42
N ASP A 87 13.21 -20.56 3.48
CA ASP A 87 13.17 -21.27 4.75
C ASP A 87 12.15 -22.43 4.65
N GLU A 88 12.66 -23.65 4.55
CA GLU A 88 11.85 -24.86 4.39
C GLU A 88 10.93 -25.12 5.60
N MET A 89 11.39 -24.83 6.82
CA MET A 89 10.56 -24.99 8.02
C MET A 89 9.40 -24.00 8.00
N LEU A 90 9.67 -22.75 7.66
CA LEU A 90 8.63 -21.74 7.54
C LEU A 90 7.67 -22.06 6.39
N ALA A 91 8.18 -22.50 5.24
CA ALA A 91 7.37 -22.93 4.11
C ALA A 91 6.43 -24.08 4.50
N SER A 92 6.95 -25.11 5.18
CA SER A 92 6.16 -26.25 5.67
C SER A 92 5.07 -25.80 6.67
N LYS A 93 5.41 -24.92 7.61
CA LYS A 93 4.45 -24.33 8.56
C LYS A 93 3.28 -23.67 7.84
N TRP A 94 3.56 -22.85 6.83
CA TRP A 94 2.52 -22.16 6.07
C TRP A 94 1.72 -23.10 5.17
N GLN A 95 2.37 -24.10 4.58
CA GLN A 95 1.68 -25.12 3.80
C GLN A 95 0.69 -25.91 4.68
N MET A 96 1.09 -26.31 5.89
CA MET A 96 0.19 -26.99 6.83
C MET A 96 -0.99 -26.10 7.23
N ARG A 97 -0.75 -24.82 7.51
CA ARG A 97 -1.80 -23.86 7.89
C ARG A 97 -2.79 -23.59 6.75
N LEU A 98 -2.29 -23.45 5.52
CA LEU A 98 -3.12 -23.16 4.34
C LEU A 98 -3.79 -24.42 3.78
N GLY A 99 -3.29 -25.61 4.11
CA GLY A 99 -3.85 -26.89 3.69
C GLY A 99 -3.87 -27.04 2.17
N LYS A 100 -4.96 -27.59 1.62
CA LYS A 100 -5.17 -27.78 0.17
C LYS A 100 -5.56 -26.49 -0.57
N THR A 101 -5.22 -25.31 -0.04
CA THR A 101 -5.51 -24.05 -0.71
C THR A 101 -4.80 -24.06 -2.06
N PRO A 102 -5.54 -23.99 -3.19
CA PRO A 102 -4.91 -23.97 -4.49
C PRO A 102 -4.08 -22.70 -4.59
N VAL A 103 -2.82 -22.85 -4.94
CA VAL A 103 -2.00 -21.70 -5.27
C VAL A 103 -2.32 -21.35 -6.71
N ARG A 104 -2.79 -20.13 -6.96
CA ARG A 104 -3.23 -19.70 -8.29
C ARG A 104 -2.06 -19.87 -9.25
N GLU A 105 -2.23 -20.59 -10.35
CA GLU A 105 -1.20 -20.63 -11.40
C GLU A 105 -0.89 -19.19 -11.84
N PRO A 106 0.40 -18.84 -12.05
CA PRO A 106 0.74 -17.53 -12.58
C PRO A 106 -0.05 -17.30 -13.86
N ALA A 107 -0.72 -16.15 -13.95
CA ALA A 107 -1.36 -15.77 -15.21
C ALA A 107 -0.28 -15.64 -16.29
N PRO A 108 -0.60 -15.91 -17.57
CA PRO A 108 0.29 -15.59 -18.67
C PRO A 108 0.75 -14.13 -18.57
N ASP A 109 2.04 -13.89 -18.82
CA ASP A 109 2.62 -12.55 -18.77
C ASP A 109 2.30 -11.79 -20.06
N PHE A 110 1.02 -11.46 -20.24
CA PHE A 110 0.53 -10.77 -21.42
C PHE A 110 1.21 -9.41 -21.64
N ALA A 111 1.67 -8.75 -20.58
CA ALA A 111 2.40 -7.49 -20.70
C ALA A 111 3.76 -7.71 -21.35
N ARG A 112 4.50 -8.74 -20.90
CA ARG A 112 5.76 -9.14 -21.52
C ARG A 112 5.58 -9.65 -22.94
N GLU A 113 4.60 -10.52 -23.19
CA GLU A 113 4.33 -11.03 -24.54
C GLU A 113 4.03 -9.88 -25.52
N GLN A 114 3.23 -8.89 -25.10
CA GLN A 114 2.96 -7.71 -25.92
C GLN A 114 4.18 -6.81 -26.09
N ALA A 115 5.02 -6.65 -25.06
CA ALA A 115 6.26 -5.91 -25.15
C ALA A 115 7.24 -6.57 -26.14
N GLU A 116 7.47 -7.88 -26.00
CA GLU A 116 8.31 -8.68 -26.90
C GLU A 116 7.79 -8.61 -28.34
N GLY A 117 6.48 -8.81 -28.54
CA GLY A 117 5.85 -8.72 -29.85
C GLY A 117 5.99 -7.33 -30.50
N ALA A 118 5.77 -6.27 -29.73
CA ALA A 118 5.90 -4.90 -30.21
C ALA A 118 7.36 -4.54 -30.56
N ILE A 119 8.32 -4.94 -29.73
CA ILE A 119 9.75 -4.71 -29.97
C ILE A 119 10.21 -5.51 -31.19
N ALA A 120 9.78 -6.78 -31.33
CA ALA A 120 10.12 -7.61 -32.48
C ALA A 120 9.54 -7.07 -33.80
N ALA A 121 8.30 -6.55 -33.77
CA ALA A 121 7.63 -6.04 -34.97
C ALA A 121 8.12 -4.67 -35.42
N TYR A 122 8.45 -3.77 -34.47
CA TYR A 122 8.68 -2.34 -34.77
C TYR A 122 10.07 -1.83 -34.36
N GLY A 123 10.88 -2.66 -33.71
CA GLY A 123 12.12 -2.24 -33.06
C GLY A 123 11.87 -1.28 -31.89
N TRP A 124 12.95 -0.86 -31.24
CA TRP A 124 12.88 0.03 -30.08
C TRP A 124 12.34 1.42 -30.41
N GLU A 125 12.75 2.03 -31.52
CA GLU A 125 12.22 3.34 -31.92
C GLU A 125 10.73 3.30 -32.23
N GLY A 126 10.27 2.26 -32.94
CA GLY A 126 8.86 2.06 -33.21
C GLY A 126 8.05 1.79 -31.95
N PHE A 127 8.61 1.02 -31.00
CA PHE A 127 8.02 0.83 -29.68
C PHE A 127 7.81 2.16 -28.94
N PHE A 128 8.84 3.01 -28.88
CA PHE A 128 8.73 4.33 -28.25
C PHE A 128 7.72 5.25 -28.95
N GLN A 129 7.70 5.24 -30.28
CA GLN A 129 6.75 6.03 -31.05
C GLN A 129 5.31 5.61 -30.73
N LYS A 130 5.04 4.30 -30.73
CA LYS A 130 3.71 3.76 -30.40
C LYS A 130 3.33 4.04 -28.96
N ALA A 131 4.27 3.92 -28.03
CA ALA A 131 4.06 4.28 -26.63
C ALA A 131 3.65 5.74 -26.49
N ARG A 132 4.29 6.68 -27.21
CA ARG A 132 3.91 8.11 -27.21
C ARG A 132 2.53 8.35 -27.80
N LEU A 133 2.22 7.69 -28.91
CA LEU A 133 0.95 7.86 -29.62
C LEU A 133 -0.22 7.12 -28.95
N GLY A 134 0.06 6.22 -28.00
CA GLY A 134 -0.97 5.38 -27.39
C GLY A 134 -1.61 4.42 -28.41
N GLU A 135 -0.84 3.97 -29.39
CA GLU A 135 -1.30 3.08 -30.44
C GLU A 135 -1.18 1.62 -30.05
N ALA A 136 -1.99 0.76 -30.69
CA ALA A 136 -1.84 -0.68 -30.55
C ALA A 136 -0.40 -1.16 -30.83
N PRO A 137 0.14 -2.08 -30.00
CA PRO A 137 -0.54 -2.77 -28.87
C PRO A 137 -0.52 -1.99 -27.53
N LEU A 138 0.09 -0.81 -27.48
CA LEU A 138 0.23 0.01 -26.27
C LEU A 138 -0.99 0.91 -25.99
N ASN A 139 -2.14 0.66 -26.60
CA ASN A 139 -3.37 1.43 -26.36
C ASN A 139 -4.16 0.93 -25.14
N MET A 140 -3.84 -0.26 -24.62
CA MET A 140 -4.41 -0.82 -23.40
C MET A 140 -3.29 -1.44 -22.55
N GLY A 141 -3.31 -1.18 -21.23
CA GLY A 141 -2.24 -1.69 -20.34
C GLY A 141 -0.85 -1.13 -20.66
N ARG A 142 -0.79 0.08 -21.22
CA ARG A 142 0.47 0.75 -21.60
C ARG A 142 1.48 0.80 -20.45
N PRO A 143 1.09 1.15 -19.21
CA PRO A 143 2.03 1.14 -18.08
C PRO A 143 2.68 -0.23 -17.86
N GLU A 144 1.90 -1.30 -17.88
CA GLU A 144 2.36 -2.67 -17.62
C GLU A 144 3.23 -3.19 -18.77
N ILE A 145 2.84 -2.95 -20.02
CA ILE A 145 3.62 -3.31 -21.21
C ILE A 145 4.97 -2.58 -21.22
N MET A 146 4.97 -1.27 -20.95
CA MET A 146 6.21 -0.51 -20.84
C MET A 146 7.05 -0.97 -19.65
N GLY A 147 6.43 -1.31 -18.52
CA GLY A 147 7.13 -1.89 -17.37
C GLY A 147 7.85 -3.19 -17.71
N ALA A 148 7.18 -4.11 -18.40
CA ALA A 148 7.79 -5.36 -18.86
C ALA A 148 8.95 -5.12 -19.83
N ALA A 149 8.84 -4.11 -20.71
CA ALA A 149 9.90 -3.74 -21.64
C ALA A 149 11.18 -3.24 -20.94
N ILE A 150 11.12 -2.75 -19.70
CA ILE A 150 12.33 -2.34 -18.94
C ILE A 150 13.30 -3.51 -18.77
N GLU A 151 12.81 -4.73 -18.53
CA GLU A 151 13.63 -5.93 -18.37
C GLU A 151 14.17 -6.46 -19.72
N LEU A 152 13.54 -6.06 -20.83
CA LEU A 152 13.91 -6.46 -22.18
C LEU A 152 14.88 -5.48 -22.85
N ALA A 153 15.17 -4.34 -22.21
CA ALA A 153 16.00 -3.29 -22.76
C ALA A 153 17.40 -3.83 -23.12
N PRO A 154 17.89 -3.60 -24.35
CA PRO A 154 19.12 -4.22 -24.86
C PRO A 154 20.38 -3.66 -24.21
N ASN A 155 20.27 -2.48 -23.59
CA ASN A 155 21.35 -1.81 -22.91
C ASN A 155 20.82 -0.81 -21.86
N PRO A 156 21.68 -0.31 -20.95
CA PRO A 156 21.27 0.64 -19.91
C PRO A 156 20.69 1.96 -20.45
N MET A 157 21.12 2.41 -21.63
CA MET A 157 20.63 3.68 -22.20
C MET A 157 19.16 3.59 -22.61
N GLU A 158 18.77 2.53 -23.32
CA GLU A 158 17.37 2.33 -23.70
C GLU A 158 16.48 2.08 -22.49
N ARG A 159 17.02 1.39 -21.49
CA ARG A 159 16.34 1.18 -20.21
C ARG A 159 16.03 2.50 -19.52
N LEU A 160 17.02 3.39 -19.40
CA LEU A 160 16.85 4.71 -18.79
C LEU A 160 15.88 5.57 -19.60
N ARG A 161 16.01 5.58 -20.93
CA ARG A 161 15.10 6.31 -21.82
C ARG A 161 13.64 5.89 -21.64
N LEU A 162 13.40 4.59 -21.46
CA LEU A 162 12.06 4.05 -21.21
C LEU A 162 11.52 4.47 -19.84
N ILE A 163 12.33 4.37 -18.79
CA ILE A 163 11.98 4.82 -17.44
C ILE A 163 11.65 6.31 -17.42
N ASP A 164 12.48 7.14 -18.06
CA ASP A 164 12.25 8.59 -18.15
C ASP A 164 10.95 8.92 -18.89
N MET A 165 10.65 8.17 -19.95
CA MET A 165 9.39 8.30 -20.68
C MET A 165 8.19 7.94 -19.82
N MET A 166 8.26 6.86 -19.04
CA MET A 166 7.21 6.50 -18.09
C MET A 166 7.03 7.56 -17.00
N PHE A 167 8.11 8.15 -16.49
CA PHE A 167 8.01 9.26 -15.52
C PHE A 167 7.37 10.51 -16.14
N SER A 168 7.60 10.75 -17.43
CA SER A 168 6.94 11.82 -18.18
C SER A 168 5.43 11.55 -18.30
N PHE A 169 5.03 10.32 -18.61
CA PHE A 169 3.61 9.95 -18.68
C PHE A 169 2.91 9.98 -17.32
N ALA A 170 3.53 9.49 -16.25
CA ALA A 170 3.02 9.66 -14.89
C ALA A 170 2.75 11.14 -14.56
N GLY A 171 3.60 12.04 -15.08
CA GLY A 171 3.48 13.49 -14.95
C GLY A 171 3.56 13.99 -13.50
N VAL A 172 3.26 15.27 -13.27
CA VAL A 172 3.19 15.87 -11.92
C VAL A 172 1.76 15.79 -11.35
N PRO A 173 1.57 15.58 -10.04
CA PRO A 173 0.22 15.59 -9.44
C PRO A 173 -0.56 16.84 -9.86
N LYS A 174 -1.79 16.68 -10.37
CA LYS A 174 -2.65 17.82 -10.75
C LYS A 174 -3.25 18.43 -9.48
N PRO A 175 -2.94 19.69 -9.12
CA PRO A 175 -3.57 20.33 -7.97
C PRO A 175 -5.07 20.55 -8.23
N GLY A 176 -5.92 20.28 -7.24
CA GLY A 176 -7.35 20.65 -7.29
C GLY A 176 -8.29 19.67 -7.99
N THR A 177 -7.83 18.51 -8.45
CA THR A 177 -8.69 17.46 -9.05
C THR A 177 -9.03 16.33 -8.07
N ILE A 178 -8.87 16.55 -6.76
CA ILE A 178 -9.22 15.57 -5.72
C ILE A 178 -10.72 15.27 -5.82
N GLY A 179 -11.07 14.04 -6.20
CA GLY A 179 -12.46 13.60 -6.39
C GLY A 179 -13.02 13.70 -7.81
N GLN A 180 -12.23 14.15 -8.79
CA GLN A 180 -12.57 14.07 -10.22
C GLN A 180 -11.57 13.15 -10.92
N PHE A 181 -12.00 11.94 -11.26
CA PHE A 181 -11.16 10.94 -11.93
C PHE A 181 -11.42 10.97 -13.44
N SER A 182 -10.42 11.42 -14.22
CA SER A 182 -10.40 11.17 -15.66
C SER A 182 -9.69 9.86 -15.99
N GLN A 183 -9.92 9.31 -17.19
CA GLN A 183 -9.19 8.14 -17.68
C GLN A 183 -7.66 8.39 -17.67
N ASP A 184 -7.24 9.62 -17.97
CA ASP A 184 -5.85 10.04 -17.88
C ASP A 184 -5.31 9.91 -16.45
N ASP A 185 -6.08 10.26 -15.43
CA ASP A 185 -5.60 10.20 -14.04
C ASP A 185 -5.41 8.74 -13.57
N PHE A 186 -6.22 7.81 -14.08
CA PHE A 186 -6.02 6.37 -13.85
C PHE A 186 -4.74 5.86 -14.49
N GLU A 187 -4.53 6.14 -15.78
CA GLU A 187 -3.33 5.66 -16.49
C GLU A 187 -2.05 6.24 -15.87
N ARG A 188 -2.09 7.52 -15.46
CA ARG A 188 -0.97 8.18 -14.78
C ARG A 188 -0.64 7.53 -13.45
N ALA A 189 -1.66 7.19 -12.64
CA ALA A 189 -1.46 6.47 -11.40
C ALA A 189 -0.89 5.06 -11.63
N SER A 190 -1.32 4.37 -12.70
CA SER A 190 -0.75 3.07 -13.10
C SER A 190 0.72 3.17 -13.51
N PHE A 191 1.12 4.21 -14.28
CA PHE A 191 2.55 4.46 -14.55
C PHE A 191 3.35 4.65 -13.28
N SER A 192 2.85 5.46 -12.34
CA SER A 192 3.48 5.67 -11.04
C SER A 192 3.62 4.37 -10.24
N HIS A 193 2.60 3.49 -10.29
CA HIS A 193 2.63 2.20 -9.62
C HIS A 193 3.72 1.29 -10.19
N VAL A 194 3.74 1.12 -11.52
CA VAL A 194 4.74 0.29 -12.22
C VAL A 194 6.15 0.83 -11.99
N LEU A 195 6.34 2.15 -12.03
CA LEU A 195 7.61 2.79 -11.71
C LEU A 195 8.03 2.54 -10.26
N ALA A 196 7.13 2.69 -9.28
CA ALA A 196 7.44 2.42 -7.89
C ALA A 196 7.87 0.96 -7.68
N GLU A 197 7.19 0.00 -8.33
CA GLU A 197 7.60 -1.39 -8.28
C GLU A 197 8.99 -1.60 -8.91
N GLN A 198 9.24 -0.98 -10.07
CA GLN A 198 10.54 -1.09 -10.75
C GLN A 198 11.67 -0.47 -9.93
N MET A 199 11.49 0.73 -9.38
CA MET A 199 12.51 1.41 -8.58
C MET A 199 12.76 0.67 -7.26
N MET A 200 11.73 0.06 -6.69
CA MET A 200 11.88 -0.88 -5.58
C MET A 200 12.74 -2.09 -5.98
N LYS A 201 12.47 -2.73 -7.13
CA LYS A 201 13.28 -3.86 -7.64
C LYS A 201 14.74 -3.45 -7.83
N ASP A 202 14.97 -2.27 -8.40
CA ASP A 202 16.28 -1.69 -8.73
C ASP A 202 17.02 -1.09 -7.53
N CYS A 203 16.39 -1.02 -6.34
CA CYS A 203 16.96 -0.41 -5.14
C CYS A 203 17.27 1.09 -5.31
N LYS A 204 16.40 1.83 -6.00
CA LYS A 204 16.52 3.27 -6.29
C LYS A 204 15.58 4.08 -5.41
N LEU A 205 16.05 4.48 -4.22
CA LEU A 205 15.21 5.10 -3.19
C LEU A 205 14.58 6.43 -3.63
N ASP A 206 15.36 7.33 -4.21
CA ASP A 206 14.87 8.66 -4.57
C ASP A 206 13.83 8.59 -5.70
N GLU A 207 14.08 7.75 -6.70
CA GLU A 207 13.15 7.50 -7.79
C GLU A 207 11.91 6.71 -7.32
N PHE A 208 12.07 5.81 -6.35
CA PHE A 208 10.97 5.13 -5.69
C PHE A 208 10.06 6.12 -4.98
N ASP A 209 10.61 6.98 -4.11
CA ASP A 209 9.83 7.97 -3.35
C ASP A 209 9.12 8.93 -4.32
N ARG A 210 9.81 9.37 -5.39
CA ARG A 210 9.21 10.18 -6.48
C ARG A 210 8.05 9.49 -7.18
N ALA A 211 8.16 8.19 -7.47
CA ALA A 211 7.11 7.43 -8.13
C ALA A 211 5.92 7.18 -7.19
N ARG A 212 6.20 6.77 -5.95
CA ARG A 212 5.20 6.54 -4.89
C ARG A 212 4.30 7.76 -4.71
N ASP A 213 4.88 8.95 -4.59
CA ASP A 213 4.15 10.20 -4.33
C ASP A 213 3.18 10.59 -5.46
N ARG A 214 3.25 9.90 -6.61
CA ARG A 214 2.38 10.10 -7.78
C ARG A 214 1.37 8.97 -7.99
N THR A 215 1.33 7.99 -7.09
CA THR A 215 0.33 6.92 -7.11
C THR A 215 -1.00 7.42 -6.55
N ALA A 216 -2.08 6.66 -6.74
CA ALA A 216 -3.39 7.03 -6.24
C ALA A 216 -3.52 6.97 -4.70
N ALA A 217 -2.66 6.19 -4.02
CA ALA A 217 -2.67 5.97 -2.58
C ALA A 217 -1.23 5.83 -2.06
N PRO A 218 -0.43 6.92 -2.07
CA PRO A 218 1.00 6.89 -1.71
C PRO A 218 1.27 6.37 -0.30
N GLU A 219 0.34 6.57 0.62
CA GLU A 219 0.38 6.15 2.02
C GLU A 219 -0.01 4.68 2.26
N SER A 220 -0.33 3.94 1.20
CA SER A 220 -0.65 2.50 1.31
C SER A 220 0.51 1.73 1.94
N ILE A 221 0.18 0.82 2.87
CA ILE A 221 1.14 -0.09 3.53
C ILE A 221 2.01 -0.88 2.54
N ARG A 222 1.52 -1.10 1.32
CA ARG A 222 2.29 -1.72 0.23
C ARG A 222 3.57 -0.94 -0.06
N TYR A 223 3.45 0.37 -0.22
CA TYR A 223 4.58 1.23 -0.56
C TYR A 223 5.53 1.42 0.62
N GLU A 224 5.03 1.43 1.85
CA GLU A 224 5.88 1.41 3.05
C GLU A 224 6.74 0.14 3.13
N LEU A 225 6.16 -1.03 2.81
CA LEU A 225 6.91 -2.29 2.74
C LEU A 225 7.90 -2.32 1.56
N TRP A 226 7.52 -1.79 0.40
CA TRP A 226 8.43 -1.65 -0.74
C TRP A 226 9.60 -0.72 -0.44
N ARG A 227 9.34 0.41 0.23
CA ARG A 227 10.38 1.31 0.72
C ARG A 227 11.28 0.61 1.73
N ALA A 228 10.69 -0.14 2.66
CA ALA A 228 11.43 -0.92 3.65
C ALA A 228 12.32 -1.99 2.99
N ARG A 229 11.96 -2.54 1.83
CA ARG A 229 12.88 -3.41 1.07
C ARG A 229 14.18 -2.68 0.71
N ILE A 230 14.09 -1.39 0.37
CA ILE A 230 15.25 -0.57 0.01
C ILE A 230 16.02 -0.15 1.26
N THR A 231 15.32 0.32 2.30
CA THR A 231 15.95 0.93 3.49
C THR A 231 16.23 -0.04 4.65
N GLY A 232 15.72 -1.26 4.58
CA GLY A 232 15.68 -2.19 5.70
C GLY A 232 14.55 -1.90 6.70
N GLY A 233 14.35 -2.85 7.64
CA GLY A 233 13.55 -2.64 8.84
C GLY A 233 12.04 -2.81 8.68
N ALA A 234 11.58 -3.65 7.75
CA ALA A 234 10.13 -3.91 7.57
C ALA A 234 9.47 -4.45 8.84
N GLY A 235 10.22 -5.13 9.72
CA GLY A 235 9.71 -5.60 11.01
C GLY A 235 9.08 -4.50 11.89
N LYS A 236 9.48 -3.22 11.72
CA LYS A 236 8.89 -2.09 12.44
C LYS A 236 7.43 -1.81 12.07
N LEU A 237 6.98 -2.30 10.91
CA LEU A 237 5.60 -2.13 10.42
C LEU A 237 4.64 -3.18 11.01
N ALA A 238 5.15 -4.22 11.68
CA ALA A 238 4.33 -5.29 12.24
C ALA A 238 3.20 -4.83 13.19
N PRO A 239 3.42 -3.85 14.10
CA PRO A 239 2.35 -3.38 14.99
C PRO A 239 1.20 -2.74 14.19
N GLN A 240 1.52 -1.92 13.19
CA GLN A 240 0.53 -1.31 12.30
C GLN A 240 -0.22 -2.38 11.50
N ILE A 241 0.49 -3.39 10.98
CA ILE A 241 -0.13 -4.49 10.22
C ILE A 241 -1.15 -5.23 11.08
N ARG A 242 -0.79 -5.60 12.32
CA ARG A 242 -1.70 -6.33 13.23
C ARG A 242 -2.97 -5.56 13.56
N GLN A 243 -2.90 -4.23 13.62
CA GLN A 243 -4.05 -3.38 13.89
C GLN A 243 -5.05 -3.37 12.72
N GLY A 244 -4.60 -3.66 11.49
CA GLY A 244 -5.42 -3.50 10.30
C GLY A 244 -5.63 -2.04 9.93
N ASP A 245 -6.49 -1.79 8.95
CA ASP A 245 -6.92 -0.43 8.56
C ASP A 245 -8.32 -0.07 9.13
N GLY A 246 -8.87 -0.94 9.98
CA GLY A 246 -10.23 -0.79 10.51
C GLY A 246 -11.34 -0.99 9.48
N SER A 247 -11.02 -1.41 8.25
CA SER A 247 -12.00 -1.76 7.23
C SER A 247 -12.32 -3.25 7.27
N ASP A 248 -13.53 -3.59 6.77
CA ASP A 248 -13.89 -4.98 6.51
C ASP A 248 -13.37 -5.47 5.15
N ASP A 249 -12.55 -4.72 4.42
CA ASP A 249 -12.03 -5.14 3.12
C ASP A 249 -10.75 -5.99 3.26
N THR A 250 -10.61 -6.98 2.38
CA THR A 250 -9.39 -7.76 2.21
C THR A 250 -8.23 -6.95 1.62
N THR A 251 -8.50 -5.77 1.07
CA THR A 251 -7.52 -4.92 0.36
C THR A 251 -6.28 -4.61 1.21
N PHE A 252 -6.45 -4.25 2.49
CA PHE A 252 -5.30 -4.00 3.36
C PHE A 252 -4.37 -5.20 3.49
N VAL A 253 -4.92 -6.38 3.80
CA VAL A 253 -4.12 -7.60 3.94
C VAL A 253 -3.46 -7.97 2.61
N ARG A 254 -4.14 -7.79 1.48
CA ARG A 254 -3.56 -7.99 0.14
C ARG A 254 -2.38 -7.05 -0.08
N HIS A 255 -2.51 -5.77 0.28
CA HIS A 255 -1.44 -4.79 0.18
C HIS A 255 -0.23 -5.13 1.07
N VAL A 256 -0.46 -5.67 2.27
CA VAL A 256 0.62 -6.18 3.13
C VAL A 256 1.35 -7.33 2.45
N LEU A 257 0.62 -8.29 1.89
CA LEU A 257 1.20 -9.47 1.22
C LEU A 257 1.97 -9.08 -0.06
N GLU A 258 1.38 -8.22 -0.90
CA GLU A 258 2.01 -7.66 -2.11
C GLU A 258 3.21 -6.76 -1.78
N GLY A 259 3.16 -6.08 -0.63
CA GLY A 259 4.25 -5.25 -0.10
C GLY A 259 5.44 -6.06 0.41
N TYR A 260 5.17 -7.11 1.20
CA TYR A 260 6.21 -7.92 1.85
C TYR A 260 6.76 -9.04 0.96
N GLY A 261 5.97 -9.52 -0.01
CA GLY A 261 6.38 -10.56 -0.96
C GLY A 261 7.73 -10.31 -1.66
N PRO A 262 8.03 -9.10 -2.15
CA PRO A 262 9.34 -8.76 -2.70
C PRO A 262 10.51 -8.94 -1.72
N ILE A 263 10.33 -8.66 -0.43
CA ILE A 263 11.35 -8.90 0.60
C ILE A 263 11.59 -10.39 0.76
N LEU A 264 10.52 -11.21 0.80
CA LEU A 264 10.65 -12.67 0.87
C LEU A 264 11.35 -13.26 -0.35
N LYS A 265 11.01 -12.78 -1.56
CA LYS A 265 11.54 -13.32 -2.82
C LYS A 265 12.98 -12.85 -3.10
N ARG A 266 13.29 -11.58 -2.84
CA ARG A 266 14.54 -10.93 -3.28
C ARG A 266 15.44 -10.46 -2.14
N GLY A 267 14.97 -10.49 -0.89
CA GLY A 267 15.65 -9.89 0.24
C GLY A 267 15.65 -8.35 0.18
N TYR A 268 16.30 -7.76 1.18
CA TYR A 268 16.62 -6.35 1.24
C TYR A 268 17.67 -5.96 0.19
N CYS A 269 17.70 -4.69 -0.18
CA CYS A 269 18.77 -4.12 -1.00
C CYS A 269 20.11 -4.14 -0.25
N ALA A 270 21.21 -4.34 -0.97
CA ALA A 270 22.55 -4.14 -0.41
C ALA A 270 22.70 -2.65 -0.07
N GLY A 271 23.07 -2.36 1.18
CA GLY A 271 23.36 -1.01 1.66
C GLY A 271 24.71 -0.49 1.19
#